data_AF-A0A528X490-F1
#
_entry.id   AF-A0A528X490-F1
#
_cell.length_a   1.000
_cell.length_b   1.000
_cell.length_c   1.000
_cell.angle_alpha   90.00
_cell.angle_beta   90.00
_cell.angle_gamma   90.00
#
_symmetry.space_group_name_H-M   'P 1'
#
loop_
_entity.id
_entity.type
_entity.pdbx_description
1 polymer ?
#
loop_
_entity_poly.entity_id
_entity_poly.type
_entity_poly.pdbx_seq_one_letter_code
_entity_poly.pdbx_strand_id
1 'polypeptide(L)'
;PKGVSVLSIAALLQRTADGTVTSARIALGCMADRPMRAKAAEKALLGCKLTSEEIAPALAAADEGITPITDPIASAWYRAEVLPVHLGRLLLA
;
A
#
# COMPACT_ATOMS: atom_id res chain seq x y z
N PRO A 1 4.77 -20.64 6.16
CA PRO A 1 5.34 -19.79 7.24
C PRO A 1 4.51 -19.92 8.53
N LYS A 2 5.15 -20.18 9.67
CA LYS A 2 4.49 -20.11 10.99
C LYS A 2 4.86 -18.75 11.60
N GLY A 3 3.89 -17.85 11.78
CA GLY A 3 4.13 -16.51 12.33
C GLY A 3 3.01 -15.51 11.99
N VAL A 4 2.98 -14.40 12.71
CA VAL A 4 2.08 -13.26 12.42
C VAL A 4 2.61 -12.45 11.23
N SER A 5 1.72 -11.82 10.48
CA SER A 5 2.11 -10.97 9.35
C SER A 5 2.83 -9.69 9.83
N VAL A 6 3.94 -9.33 9.19
CA VAL A 6 4.60 -8.02 9.38
C VAL A 6 3.74 -6.88 8.80
N LEU A 7 3.08 -7.14 7.68
CA LEU A 7 2.11 -6.26 7.06
C LEU A 7 1.10 -7.09 6.28
N SER A 8 -0.08 -6.53 6.05
CA SER A 8 -1.07 -7.12 5.14
C SER A 8 -1.64 -6.01 4.28
N ILE A 9 -1.78 -6.25 2.98
CA ILE A 9 -2.30 -5.27 2.03
C ILE A 9 -3.47 -5.91 1.30
N ALA A 10 -4.58 -5.18 1.20
CA ALA A 10 -5.66 -5.49 0.28
C ALA A 10 -5.88 -4.29 -0.62
N ALA A 11 -5.98 -4.54 -1.94
CA ALA A 11 -6.28 -3.52 -2.93
C ALA A 11 -7.50 -3.94 -3.74
N LEU A 12 -8.43 -3.00 -3.91
CA LEU A 12 -9.55 -3.11 -4.84
C LEU A 12 -9.47 -1.93 -5.81
N LEU A 13 -9.30 -2.24 -7.09
CA LEU A 13 -9.17 -1.25 -8.16
C LEU A 13 -10.29 -1.43 -9.18
N GLN A 14 -10.86 -0.32 -9.65
CA GLN A 14 -11.66 -0.28 -10.87
C GLN A 14 -10.82 0.37 -11.96
N ARG A 15 -10.87 -0.18 -13.18
CA ARG A 15 -10.05 0.26 -14.30
C ARG A 15 -10.90 0.42 -15.56
N THR A 16 -10.51 1.35 -16.42
CA THR A 16 -11.03 1.45 -17.80
C THR A 16 -10.49 0.30 -18.66
N ALA A 17 -11.03 0.16 -19.88
CA ALA A 17 -10.53 -0.79 -20.86
C ALA A 17 -9.03 -0.57 -21.19
N ASP A 18 -8.58 0.69 -21.16
CA ASP A 18 -7.19 1.07 -21.43
C ASP A 18 -6.26 0.91 -20.22
N GLY A 19 -6.76 0.35 -19.12
CA GLY A 19 -5.99 0.06 -17.91
C GLY A 19 -5.88 1.21 -16.90
N THR A 20 -6.51 2.36 -17.17
CA THR A 20 -6.49 3.52 -16.28
C THR A 20 -7.34 3.28 -15.04
N VAL A 21 -6.80 3.53 -13.85
CA VAL A 21 -7.50 3.38 -12.57
C VAL A 21 -8.53 4.50 -12.40
N THR A 22 -9.80 4.12 -12.20
CA THR A 22 -10.93 5.04 -11.97
C THR A 22 -11.39 5.07 -10.50
N SER A 23 -11.03 4.05 -9.74
CA SER A 23 -11.31 3.95 -8.30
C SER A 23 -10.27 3.06 -7.64
N ALA A 24 -9.80 3.45 -6.46
CA ALA A 24 -8.87 2.69 -5.65
C ALA A 24 -9.32 2.63 -4.19
N ARG A 25 -9.21 1.45 -3.59
CA ARG A 25 -9.35 1.21 -2.15
C ARG A 25 -8.19 0.35 -1.68
N ILE A 26 -7.36 0.86 -0.79
CA ILE A 26 -6.17 0.19 -0.27
C ILE A 26 -6.27 0.13 1.25
N ALA A 27 -6.33 -1.08 1.79
CA ALA A 27 -6.34 -1.34 3.22
C ALA A 27 -4.99 -1.94 3.67
N LEU A 28 -4.50 -1.44 4.81
CA LEU A 28 -3.23 -1.80 5.42
C LEU A 28 -3.45 -2.37 6.81
N GLY A 29 -2.94 -3.58 7.04
CA GLY A 29 -2.85 -4.22 8.36
C GLY A 29 -1.46 -4.02 8.97
N CYS A 30 -1.41 -3.97 10.30
CA CYS A 30 -0.18 -3.81 11.09
C CYS A 30 0.56 -2.48 10.88
N MET A 31 -0.11 -1.47 10.30
CA MET A 31 0.45 -0.13 10.08
C MET A 31 -0.01 0.92 11.10
N ALA A 32 -0.88 0.54 12.05
CA ALA A 32 -1.29 1.34 13.19
C ALA A 32 -1.91 0.42 14.27
N ASP A 33 -2.52 1.01 15.30
CA ASP A 33 -3.34 0.34 16.32
C ASP A 33 -4.62 -0.30 15.77
N ARG A 34 -5.00 0.03 14.52
CA ARG A 34 -6.16 -0.51 13.79
C ARG A 34 -5.87 -0.63 12.29
N PRO A 35 -6.68 -1.37 11.50
CA PRO A 35 -6.58 -1.35 10.06
C PRO A 35 -6.67 0.08 9.50
N MET A 36 -5.77 0.39 8.57
CA MET A 36 -5.64 1.72 7.98
C MET A 36 -6.06 1.70 6.52
N ARG A 37 -6.56 2.85 6.04
CA ARG A 37 -6.86 3.06 4.64
C ARG A 37 -5.84 4.04 4.06
N ALA A 38 -5.11 3.63 3.05
CA ALA A 38 -4.02 4.42 2.43
C ALA A 38 -4.59 5.47 1.46
N LYS A 39 -5.33 6.46 1.99
CA LYS A 39 -6.07 7.45 1.19
C LYS A 39 -5.17 8.27 0.26
N ALA A 40 -3.94 8.57 0.69
CA ALA A 40 -2.99 9.32 -0.11
C ALA A 40 -2.53 8.51 -1.34
N ALA A 41 -2.13 7.25 -1.13
CA ALA A 41 -1.83 6.31 -2.21
C ALA A 41 -3.04 6.10 -3.15
N GLU A 42 -4.25 5.93 -2.60
CA GLU A 42 -5.47 5.80 -3.42
C GLU A 42 -5.70 7.01 -4.33
N LYS A 43 -5.53 8.22 -3.79
CA LYS A 43 -5.67 9.46 -4.56
C LYS A 43 -4.62 9.56 -5.66
N ALA A 44 -3.38 9.18 -5.36
CA ALA A 44 -2.28 9.20 -6.31
C ALA A 44 -2.43 8.17 -7.44
N LEU A 45 -3.21 7.10 -7.24
CA LEU A 45 -3.49 6.12 -8.29
C LEU A 45 -4.58 6.55 -9.28
N LEU A 46 -5.43 7.51 -8.94
CA LEU A 46 -6.53 7.90 -9.82
C LEU A 46 -5.99 8.52 -11.12
N GLY A 47 -6.42 7.99 -12.26
CA GLY A 47 -5.97 8.44 -13.58
C GLY A 47 -4.66 7.81 -14.04
N CYS A 48 -4.00 7.00 -13.21
CA CYS A 48 -2.78 6.28 -13.57
C CYS A 48 -3.08 4.92 -14.21
N LYS A 49 -2.16 4.44 -15.04
CA LYS A 49 -2.01 3.05 -15.42
C LYS A 49 -1.09 2.35 -14.42
N LEU A 50 -1.25 1.04 -14.29
CA LEU A 50 -0.43 0.22 -13.38
C LEU A 50 0.94 -0.10 -14.00
N THR A 51 1.74 0.94 -14.24
CA THR A 51 3.14 0.83 -14.65
C THR A 51 4.05 1.34 -13.54
N SER A 52 5.30 0.89 -13.53
CA SER A 52 6.28 1.28 -12.51
C SER A 52 6.47 2.79 -12.40
N GLU A 53 6.46 3.53 -13.53
CA GLU A 53 6.60 4.98 -13.50
C GLU A 53 5.35 5.66 -12.93
N GLU A 54 4.16 5.24 -13.37
CA GLU A 54 2.92 5.93 -13.03
C GLU A 54 2.45 5.64 -11.58
N ILE A 55 2.80 4.50 -10.99
CA ILE A 55 2.47 4.21 -9.59
C ILE A 55 3.47 4.78 -8.58
N ALA A 56 4.64 5.27 -9.01
CA ALA A 56 5.69 5.75 -8.12
C ALA A 56 5.19 6.82 -7.11
N PRO A 57 4.35 7.80 -7.49
CA PRO A 57 3.77 8.74 -6.54
C PRO A 57 2.87 8.08 -5.49
N ALA A 58 2.14 7.03 -5.86
CA ALA A 58 1.30 6.28 -4.93
C ALA A 58 2.12 5.47 -3.92
N LEU A 59 3.27 4.93 -4.34
CA LEU A 59 4.19 4.26 -3.44
C LEU A 59 4.84 5.24 -2.45
N ALA A 60 5.25 6.42 -2.92
CA ALA A 60 5.80 7.47 -2.07
C ALA A 60 4.81 7.99 -1.00
N ALA A 61 3.50 7.97 -1.33
CA ALA A 61 2.44 8.39 -0.43
C ALA A 61 1.88 7.26 0.47
N ALA A 62 2.41 6.04 0.39
CA ALA A 62 1.85 4.88 1.09
C ALA A 62 1.97 4.97 2.62
N ASP A 63 3.01 5.64 3.12
CA ASP A 63 3.28 5.81 4.56
C ASP A 63 2.54 7.02 5.16
N GLU A 64 1.74 7.76 4.39
CA GLU A 64 1.02 8.91 4.93
C GLU A 64 -0.06 8.47 5.94
N GLY A 65 0.11 8.91 7.18
CA GLY A 65 -0.86 8.70 8.25
C GLY A 65 -0.79 7.34 8.93
N ILE A 66 0.27 6.55 8.69
CA ILE A 66 0.54 5.31 9.43
C ILE A 66 1.35 5.59 10.70
N THR A 67 1.20 4.75 11.71
CA THR A 67 1.96 4.79 12.97
C THR A 67 2.25 3.36 13.45
N PRO A 68 3.05 2.58 12.72
CA PRO A 68 3.36 1.21 13.08
C PRO A 68 4.15 1.15 14.40
N ILE A 69 3.96 0.07 15.15
CA ILE A 69 4.73 -0.17 16.38
C ILE A 69 6.02 -0.96 16.08
N THR A 70 7.00 -0.84 16.97
CA THR A 70 8.11 -1.78 17.07
C THR A 70 7.74 -2.90 18.03
N ASP A 71 7.89 -4.15 17.60
CA ASP A 71 7.68 -5.34 18.41
C ASP A 71 8.78 -6.39 18.13
N PRO A 72 8.79 -7.56 18.80
CA PRO A 72 9.80 -8.61 18.56
C PRO A 72 9.80 -9.20 17.15
N ILE A 73 8.79 -8.92 16.32
CA ILE A 73 8.66 -9.43 14.95
C ILE A 73 9.29 -8.45 13.95
N ALA A 74 9.04 -7.15 14.11
CA ALA A 74 9.58 -6.11 13.23
C ALA A 74 9.56 -4.72 13.89
N SER A 75 10.53 -3.88 13.52
CA SER A 75 10.55 -2.48 13.89
C SER A 75 9.52 -1.65 13.11
N ALA A 76 9.08 -0.53 13.69
CA ALA A 76 8.24 0.45 13.02
C ALA A 76 8.87 0.96 11.71
N TRP A 77 10.18 1.24 11.75
CA TRP A 77 10.96 1.62 10.57
C TRP A 77 10.88 0.54 9.48
N TYR A 78 11.15 -0.72 9.83
CA TYR A 78 11.14 -1.79 8.84
C TYR A 78 9.77 -1.94 8.19
N ARG A 79 8.69 -1.87 8.99
CA ARG A 79 7.29 -1.92 8.50
C ARG A 79 6.99 -0.83 7.48
N ALA A 80 7.44 0.40 7.72
CA ALA A 80 7.29 1.51 6.79
C ALA A 80 8.11 1.26 5.50
N GLU A 81 9.38 0.88 5.61
CA GLU A 81 10.25 0.64 4.44
C GLU A 81 9.74 -0.46 3.51
N VAL A 82 9.17 -1.53 4.07
CA VAL A 82 8.68 -2.65 3.24
C VAL A 82 7.28 -2.40 2.67
N LEU A 83 6.52 -1.42 3.18
CA LEU A 83 5.19 -1.09 2.68
C LEU A 83 5.18 -0.71 1.19
N PRO A 84 5.92 0.30 0.72
CA PRO A 84 5.91 0.69 -0.68
C PRO A 84 6.43 -0.42 -1.60
N VAL A 85 7.37 -1.25 -1.12
CA VAL A 85 7.88 -2.41 -1.87
C VAL A 85 6.78 -3.45 -2.13
N HIS A 86 6.05 -3.84 -1.09
CA HIS A 86 4.99 -4.85 -1.23
C HIS A 86 3.73 -4.29 -1.89
N LEU A 87 3.44 -3.00 -1.72
CA LEU A 87 2.37 -2.33 -2.47
C LEU A 87 2.70 -2.30 -3.96
N GLY A 88 3.94 -1.97 -4.35
CA GLY A 88 4.38 -2.00 -5.75
C GLY A 88 4.24 -3.39 -6.37
N ARG A 89 4.67 -4.44 -5.65
CA ARG A 89 4.47 -5.84 -6.09
C ARG A 89 3.01 -6.20 -6.29
N LEU A 90 2.12 -5.75 -5.40
CA LEU A 90 0.68 -6.01 -5.52
C LEU A 90 0.06 -5.30 -6.71
N LEU A 91 0.48 -4.06 -6.99
CA LEU A 91 -0.09 -3.24 -8.07
C LEU A 91 0.41 -3.64 -9.47
N LEU A 92 1.61 -4.23 -9.56
CA LEU A 92 2.24 -4.63 -10.83
C LEU A 92 2.07 -6.11 -11.17
N ALA A 93 1.39 -6.89 -10.32
CA ALA A 93 1.06 -8.30 -10.55
C ALA A 93 -0.15 -8.46 -11.49
#